data_AF-C9SCW0-F1
#
_entry.id   AF-C9SCW0-F1
#
_cell.length_a   1.000
_cell.length_b   1.000
_cell.length_c   1.000
_cell.angle_alpha   90.00
_cell.angle_beta   90.00
_cell.angle_gamma   90.00
#
_symmetry.space_group_name_H-M   'P 1'
#
loop_
_entity.id
_entity.type
_entity.pdbx_description
1 polymer ?
#
loop_
_entity_poly.entity_id
_entity_poly.type
_entity_poly.pdbx_seq_one_letter_code
_entity_poly.pdbx_strand_id
1 'polypeptide(L)'
;MASPVAELEAGLQAMSHLKPPGVSGSRISSITALCVASVQSESVLIQKIYTHFKKTAGDHKLGVLYVVDSVTRKWLERAKSSGQDVDGSATDGTFAAGVHRVTELMPVLMNDIVQSAPENHKEKISKLLDIWEKGQTFPQSMIDSFRTKLATPPVAAFGT
;
A
#
# COMPACT_ATOMS: atom_id res chain seq x y z
N MET A 1 20.38 -14.00 12.33
CA MET A 1 19.08 -13.33 12.14
C MET A 1 19.13 -12.63 10.79
N ALA A 2 18.14 -12.81 9.91
CA ALA A 2 18.04 -11.99 8.70
C ALA A 2 17.64 -10.56 9.09
N SER A 3 17.98 -9.57 8.27
CA SER A 3 17.51 -8.20 8.53
C SER A 3 16.00 -8.10 8.23
N PRO A 4 15.26 -7.18 8.89
CA PRO A 4 13.85 -6.95 8.57
C PRO A 4 13.60 -6.68 7.08
N VAL A 5 14.56 -6.02 6.42
CA VAL A 5 14.53 -5.75 4.98
C VAL A 5 14.58 -7.04 4.17
N ALA A 6 15.49 -7.96 4.50
CA ALA A 6 15.61 -9.23 3.78
C ALA A 6 14.37 -10.11 3.97
N GLU A 7 13.80 -10.13 5.17
CA GLU A 7 12.56 -10.88 5.46
C GLU A 7 11.34 -10.28 4.73
N LEU A 8 11.24 -8.95 4.66
CA LEU A 8 10.24 -8.27 3.85
C LEU A 8 10.36 -8.63 2.37
N GLU A 9 11.57 -8.54 1.81
CA GLU A 9 11.82 -8.87 0.39
C GLU A 9 11.47 -10.32 0.08
N ALA A 10 11.85 -11.27 0.94
CA ALA A 10 11.47 -12.67 0.81
C ALA A 10 9.95 -12.87 0.89
N GLY A 11 9.29 -12.16 1.81
CA GLY A 11 7.83 -12.21 1.96
C GLY A 11 7.09 -11.71 0.73
N LEU A 12 7.52 -10.56 0.18
CA LEU A 12 6.97 -9.97 -1.04
C LEU A 12 7.24 -10.87 -2.26
N GLN A 13 8.48 -11.37 -2.40
CA GLN A 13 8.84 -12.28 -3.49
C GLN A 13 7.98 -13.56 -3.48
N ALA A 14 7.67 -14.11 -2.30
CA ALA A 14 6.80 -15.25 -2.18
C ALA A 14 5.36 -14.98 -2.68
N MET A 15 4.88 -13.73 -2.60
CA MET A 15 3.56 -13.35 -3.14
C MET A 15 3.53 -13.37 -4.66
N SER A 16 4.65 -13.08 -5.34
CA SER A 16 4.78 -13.15 -6.80
C SER A 16 4.65 -14.57 -7.37
N HIS A 17 4.79 -15.59 -6.53
CA HIS A 17 4.66 -17.00 -6.92
C HIS A 17 3.24 -17.56 -6.69
N LEU A 18 2.34 -16.77 -6.09
CA LEU A 18 0.95 -17.16 -5.91
C LEU A 18 0.17 -16.98 -7.21
N LYS A 19 -1.01 -17.60 -7.31
CA LYS A 19 -1.93 -17.29 -8.41
C LYS A 19 -2.42 -15.85 -8.28
N PRO A 20 -2.75 -15.15 -9.39
CA PRO A 20 -3.45 -13.87 -9.33
C PRO A 20 -4.65 -13.95 -8.37
N PRO A 21 -4.85 -12.98 -7.47
CA PRO A 21 -4.21 -11.65 -7.43
C PRO A 21 -2.89 -11.55 -6.63
N GLY A 22 -2.19 -12.65 -6.37
CA GLY A 22 -0.96 -12.64 -5.58
C GLY A 22 -1.21 -12.52 -4.07
N VAL A 23 -2.37 -13.00 -3.59
CA VAL A 23 -2.84 -12.74 -2.22
C VAL A 23 -2.69 -13.95 -1.31
N SER A 24 -2.15 -13.72 -0.12
CA SER A 24 -2.18 -14.68 0.98
C SER A 24 -2.38 -13.93 2.30
N GLY A 25 -3.47 -14.22 3.00
CA GLY A 25 -3.82 -13.55 4.26
C GLY A 25 -2.78 -13.77 5.36
N SER A 26 -2.22 -14.97 5.46
CA SER A 26 -1.15 -15.26 6.41
C SER A 26 0.12 -14.48 6.07
N ARG A 27 0.48 -14.41 4.78
CA ARG A 27 1.66 -13.64 4.33
C ARG A 27 1.51 -12.15 4.59
N ILE A 28 0.36 -11.57 4.27
CA ILE A 28 0.05 -10.16 4.55
C ILE A 28 0.17 -9.89 6.06
N SER A 29 -0.38 -10.77 6.89
CA SER A 29 -0.32 -10.65 8.34
C SER A 29 1.11 -10.71 8.87
N SER A 30 1.94 -11.64 8.37
CA SER A 30 3.36 -11.75 8.75
C SER A 30 4.17 -10.52 8.32
N ILE A 31 3.99 -10.04 7.08
CA ILE A 31 4.66 -8.82 6.61
C ILE A 31 4.24 -7.61 7.46
N THR A 32 2.95 -7.49 7.77
CA THR A 32 2.43 -6.41 8.60
C THR A 32 3.05 -6.43 9.99
N ALA A 33 3.11 -7.60 10.63
CA ALA A 33 3.74 -7.76 11.95
C ALA A 33 5.22 -7.36 11.91
N LEU A 34 5.95 -7.76 10.86
CA LEU A 34 7.34 -7.37 10.66
C LEU A 34 7.51 -5.84 10.52
N CYS A 35 6.68 -5.19 9.71
CA CYS A 35 6.71 -3.73 9.54
C CYS A 35 6.38 -2.99 10.84
N VAL A 36 5.42 -3.49 11.62
CA VAL A 36 5.09 -2.92 12.94
C VAL A 36 6.25 -3.09 13.92
N ALA A 37 6.88 -4.26 13.96
CA ALA A 37 8.00 -4.54 14.86
C ALA A 37 9.28 -3.76 14.49
N SER A 38 9.43 -3.39 13.21
CA SER A 38 10.64 -2.77 12.66
C SER A 38 10.40 -1.33 12.19
N VAL A 39 9.50 -0.59 12.87
CA VAL A 39 9.12 0.78 12.48
C VAL A 39 10.31 1.75 12.41
N GLN A 40 11.37 1.51 13.18
CA GLN A 40 12.63 2.27 13.12
C GLN A 40 13.30 2.24 11.73
N SER A 41 12.94 1.27 10.90
CA SER A 41 13.40 1.13 9.52
C SER A 41 12.31 1.43 8.49
N GLU A 42 11.24 2.13 8.87
CA GLU A 42 10.06 2.35 8.00
C GLU A 42 10.42 2.92 6.63
N SER A 43 11.39 3.84 6.57
CA SER A 43 11.83 4.45 5.31
C SER A 43 12.26 3.41 4.28
N VAL A 44 13.14 2.48 4.68
CA VAL A 44 13.66 1.42 3.83
C VAL A 44 12.58 0.37 3.56
N LEU A 45 11.76 0.03 4.55
CA LEU A 45 10.67 -0.95 4.37
C LEU A 45 9.65 -0.46 3.34
N ILE A 46 9.21 0.80 3.44
CA ILE A 46 8.30 1.43 2.47
C ILE A 46 8.94 1.49 1.09
N GLN A 47 10.22 1.88 1.00
CA GLN A 47 10.94 1.92 -0.27
C GLN A 47 10.96 0.54 -0.95
N LYS A 48 11.14 -0.54 -0.19
CA LYS A 48 11.10 -1.91 -0.72
C LYS A 48 9.71 -2.32 -1.17
N ILE A 49 8.66 -2.01 -0.41
CA ILE A 49 7.26 -2.27 -0.80
C ILE A 49 6.94 -1.52 -2.10
N TYR A 50 7.28 -0.23 -2.18
CA TYR A 50 7.09 0.61 -3.36
C TYR A 50 7.82 0.04 -4.58
N THR A 51 9.11 -0.29 -4.42
CA THR A 51 9.94 -0.83 -5.51
C THR A 51 9.40 -2.17 -5.99
N HIS A 52 8.95 -3.02 -5.08
CA HIS A 52 8.34 -4.30 -5.43
C HIS A 52 7.05 -4.07 -6.22
N PHE A 53 6.12 -3.26 -5.70
CA PHE A 53 4.86 -2.93 -6.35
C PHE A 53 5.04 -2.47 -7.80
N LYS A 54 6.00 -1.55 -8.04
CA LYS A 54 6.29 -1.01 -9.38
C LYS A 54 6.82 -2.06 -10.36
N LYS A 55 7.46 -3.13 -9.88
CA LYS A 55 7.98 -4.24 -10.69
C LYS A 55 6.98 -5.39 -10.83
N THR A 56 6.00 -5.48 -9.94
CA THR A 56 4.96 -6.51 -9.94
C THR A 56 4.07 -6.39 -11.18
N ALA A 57 3.71 -7.53 -11.79
CA ALA A 57 2.76 -7.60 -12.89
C ALA A 57 1.36 -7.06 -12.47
N GLY A 58 0.61 -6.48 -13.40
CA GLY A 58 -0.66 -5.79 -13.10
C GLY A 58 -1.71 -6.67 -12.39
N ASP A 59 -1.72 -7.96 -12.69
CA ASP A 59 -2.59 -8.96 -12.06
C ASP A 59 -2.16 -9.36 -10.63
N HIS A 60 -0.97 -8.97 -10.17
CA HIS A 60 -0.48 -9.21 -8.81
C HIS A 60 -0.38 -7.93 -7.96
N LYS A 61 -0.48 -6.75 -8.57
CA LYS A 61 -0.40 -5.45 -7.84
C LYS A 61 -1.45 -5.31 -6.75
N LEU A 62 -2.62 -5.92 -6.92
CA LEU A 62 -3.67 -5.91 -5.88
C LEU A 62 -3.19 -6.60 -4.59
N GLY A 63 -2.44 -7.69 -4.69
CA GLY A 63 -1.88 -8.36 -3.51
C GLY A 63 -0.88 -7.50 -2.76
N VAL A 64 -0.03 -6.77 -3.48
CA VAL A 64 0.90 -5.81 -2.88
C VAL A 64 0.15 -4.61 -2.30
N LEU A 65 -0.93 -4.14 -2.94
CA LEU A 65 -1.78 -3.08 -2.40
C LEU A 65 -2.44 -3.49 -1.07
N TYR A 66 -2.81 -4.76 -0.89
CA TYR A 66 -3.30 -5.24 0.41
C TYR A 66 -2.23 -5.27 1.50
N VAL A 67 -0.95 -5.44 1.14
CA VAL A 67 0.16 -5.26 2.09
C VAL A 67 0.25 -3.79 2.51
N VAL A 68 0.20 -2.87 1.55
CA VAL A 68 0.20 -1.42 1.81
C VAL A 68 -0.97 -1.04 2.73
N ASP A 69 -2.19 -1.46 2.42
CA ASP A 69 -3.37 -1.25 3.26
C ASP A 69 -3.14 -1.72 4.71
N SER A 70 -2.74 -2.97 4.88
CA SER A 70 -2.62 -3.61 6.18
C SER A 70 -1.54 -2.92 7.04
N VAL A 71 -0.38 -2.64 6.44
CA VAL A 71 0.73 -1.93 7.12
C VAL A 71 0.30 -0.53 7.53
N THR A 72 -0.23 0.26 6.60
CA THR A 72 -0.59 1.66 6.88
C THR A 72 -1.67 1.78 7.93
N ARG A 73 -2.73 0.96 7.88
CA ARG A 73 -3.78 1.00 8.91
C ARG A 73 -3.25 0.60 10.28
N LYS A 74 -2.34 -0.39 10.35
CA LYS A 74 -1.73 -0.78 11.63
C LYS A 74 -0.77 0.27 12.18
N TRP A 75 0.02 0.92 11.34
CA TRP A 75 0.83 2.05 11.78
C TRP A 75 -0.02 3.24 12.21
N LEU A 76 -1.10 3.56 11.50
CA LEU A 76 -2.01 4.64 11.90
C LEU A 76 -2.66 4.37 13.27
N GLU A 77 -3.11 3.14 13.51
CA GLU A 77 -3.61 2.70 14.82
C GLU A 77 -2.56 2.94 15.91
N ARG A 78 -1.30 2.55 15.66
CA ARG A 78 -0.19 2.70 16.62
C ARG A 78 0.22 4.16 16.82
N ALA A 79 0.21 4.98 15.77
CA ALA A 79 0.48 6.41 15.85
C ALA A 79 -0.56 7.10 16.74
N LYS A 80 -1.85 6.87 16.47
CA LYS A 80 -2.97 7.38 17.29
C LYS A 80 -2.86 6.94 18.74
N SER A 81 -2.60 5.66 19.00
CA SER A 81 -2.45 5.16 20.38
C SER A 81 -1.23 5.73 21.12
N SER A 82 -0.22 6.19 20.37
CA SER A 82 1.01 6.78 20.92
C SER A 82 0.97 8.31 20.94
N GLY A 83 -0.15 8.93 20.57
CA GLY A 83 -0.28 10.39 20.49
C GLY A 83 0.64 11.03 19.43
N GLN A 84 0.98 10.30 18.36
CA GLN A 84 1.80 10.83 17.26
C GLN A 84 0.91 11.46 16.19
N ASP A 85 1.21 12.70 15.83
CA ASP A 85 0.56 13.39 14.71
C ASP A 85 1.17 12.95 13.38
N VAL A 86 0.29 12.65 12.41
CA VAL A 86 0.69 12.18 11.08
C VAL A 86 0.81 13.36 10.13
N ASP A 87 2.00 13.95 10.10
CA ASP A 87 2.33 15.04 9.19
C ASP A 87 3.82 14.99 8.76
N GLY A 88 4.24 15.96 7.95
CA GLY A 88 5.61 16.02 7.42
C GLY A 88 6.69 16.39 8.44
N SER A 89 6.32 16.69 9.68
CA SER A 89 7.24 16.93 10.80
C SER A 89 7.46 15.70 11.67
N ALA A 90 6.75 14.60 11.40
CA ALA A 90 6.90 13.35 12.13
C ALA A 90 8.35 12.85 12.09
N THR A 91 8.88 12.48 13.25
CA THR A 91 10.27 12.00 13.37
C THR A 91 10.44 10.66 12.65
N ASP A 92 11.50 10.53 11.86
CA ASP A 92 11.84 9.27 11.19
C ASP A 92 11.92 8.10 12.17
N GLY A 93 11.52 6.91 11.70
CA GLY A 93 11.49 5.71 12.52
C GLY A 93 10.29 5.61 13.46
N THR A 94 9.30 6.49 13.32
CA THR A 94 8.02 6.45 14.04
C THR A 94 6.88 5.94 13.17
N PHE A 95 5.77 5.56 13.81
CA PHE A 95 4.58 5.10 13.09
C PHE A 95 3.97 6.23 12.26
N ALA A 96 3.95 7.46 12.80
CA ALA A 96 3.46 8.63 12.08
C ALA A 96 4.28 8.94 10.82
N ALA A 97 5.62 8.91 10.89
CA ALA A 97 6.47 9.11 9.72
C ALA A 97 6.22 8.05 8.64
N GLY A 98 6.04 6.79 9.05
CA GLY A 98 5.69 5.71 8.14
C GLY A 98 4.34 5.92 7.44
N VAL A 99 3.29 6.32 8.17
CA VAL A 99 1.99 6.62 7.57
C VAL A 99 2.07 7.82 6.63
N HIS A 100 2.77 8.88 7.03
CA HIS A 100 2.96 10.07 6.19
C HIS A 100 3.64 9.71 4.88
N ARG A 101 4.74 8.96 4.93
CA ARG A 101 5.49 8.54 3.74
C ARG A 101 4.68 7.62 2.82
N VAL A 102 3.88 6.69 3.37
CA VAL A 102 2.97 5.92 2.52
C VAL A 102 1.94 6.83 1.86
N THR A 103 1.37 7.78 2.59
CA THR A 103 0.38 8.73 2.07
C THR A 103 0.91 9.51 0.87
N GLU A 104 2.17 9.95 0.91
CA GLU A 104 2.81 10.66 -0.21
C GLU A 104 3.01 9.77 -1.46
N LEU A 105 3.21 8.46 -1.27
CA LEU A 105 3.40 7.51 -2.37
C LEU A 105 2.09 7.00 -2.98
N MET A 106 0.97 7.09 -2.25
CA MET A 106 -0.32 6.56 -2.69
C MET A 106 -0.79 7.07 -4.06
N PRO A 107 -0.65 8.35 -4.42
CA PRO A 107 -1.04 8.83 -5.76
C PRO A 107 -0.33 8.10 -6.90
N VAL A 108 0.97 7.82 -6.73
CA VAL A 108 1.78 7.11 -7.73
C VAL A 108 1.36 5.64 -7.82
N LEU A 109 1.16 4.99 -6.67
CA LEU A 109 0.70 3.59 -6.61
C LEU A 109 -0.70 3.43 -7.22
N MET A 110 -1.62 4.34 -6.90
CA MET A 110 -2.99 4.30 -7.42
C MET A 110 -3.01 4.51 -8.93
N ASN A 111 -2.27 5.50 -9.45
CA ASN A 111 -2.19 5.72 -10.89
C ASN A 111 -1.68 4.48 -11.64
N ASP A 112 -0.67 3.81 -11.07
CA ASP A 112 -0.06 2.63 -11.65
C ASP A 112 -0.99 1.41 -11.65
N ILE A 113 -1.72 1.15 -10.57
CA ILE A 113 -2.65 0.00 -10.50
C ILE A 113 -3.91 0.23 -11.32
N VAL A 114 -4.46 1.45 -11.38
CA VAL A 114 -5.63 1.77 -12.21
C VAL A 114 -5.37 1.49 -13.69
N GLN A 115 -4.13 1.73 -14.16
CA GLN A 115 -3.74 1.53 -15.56
C GLN A 115 -3.40 0.08 -15.91
N SER A 116 -3.00 -0.74 -14.94
CA SER A 116 -2.43 -2.07 -15.20
C SER A 116 -3.22 -3.24 -14.61
N ALA A 117 -4.09 -3.00 -13.64
CA ALA A 117 -4.87 -4.06 -13.01
C ALA A 117 -6.03 -4.50 -13.91
N PRO A 118 -6.32 -5.81 -13.95
CA PRO A 118 -7.54 -6.35 -14.55
C PRO A 118 -8.82 -5.68 -14.02
N GLU A 119 -9.87 -5.63 -14.84
CA GLU A 119 -11.14 -4.94 -14.51
C GLU A 119 -11.77 -5.47 -13.21
N ASN A 120 -11.73 -6.80 -13.01
CA ASN A 120 -12.25 -7.46 -11.81
C ASN A 120 -11.47 -7.12 -10.52
N HIS A 121 -10.31 -6.46 -10.63
CA HIS A 121 -9.59 -5.94 -9.47
C HIS A 121 -10.07 -4.54 -9.09
N LYS A 122 -10.61 -3.74 -10.02
CA LYS A 122 -11.08 -2.38 -9.73
C LYS A 122 -12.18 -2.34 -8.68
N GLU A 123 -13.11 -3.29 -8.70
CA GLU A 123 -14.13 -3.43 -7.64
C GLU A 123 -13.51 -3.66 -6.26
N LYS A 124 -12.43 -4.45 -6.19
CA LYS A 124 -11.71 -4.72 -4.94
C LYS A 124 -10.92 -3.50 -4.46
N ILE A 125 -10.39 -2.71 -5.39
CA ILE A 125 -9.74 -1.43 -5.06
C ILE A 125 -10.79 -0.43 -4.56
N SER A 126 -11.98 -0.38 -5.16
CA SER A 126 -13.08 0.47 -4.68
C SER A 126 -13.45 0.16 -3.22
N LYS A 127 -13.52 -1.14 -2.87
CA LYS A 127 -13.74 -1.57 -1.47
C LYS A 127 -12.62 -1.14 -0.52
N LEU A 128 -11.36 -1.07 -0.99
CA LEU A 128 -10.27 -0.52 -0.18
C LEU A 128 -10.46 0.98 0.06
N LEU A 129 -10.94 1.74 -0.93
CA LEU A 129 -11.26 3.15 -0.75
C LEU A 129 -12.33 3.35 0.32
N ASP A 130 -13.37 2.51 0.33
CA ASP A 130 -14.41 2.54 1.38
C ASP A 130 -13.82 2.26 2.78
N ILE A 131 -12.89 1.31 2.88
CA ILE A 131 -12.19 0.99 4.13
C ILE A 131 -11.33 2.17 4.58
N TRP A 132 -10.58 2.79 3.66
CA TRP A 132 -9.71 3.93 3.96
C TRP A 132 -10.50 5.16 4.38
N GLU A 133 -11.65 5.40 3.76
CA GLU A 133 -12.55 6.50 4.10
C GLU A 133 -13.12 6.32 5.51
N LYS A 134 -13.71 5.15 5.77
CA LYS A 134 -14.27 4.83 7.10
C LYS A 134 -13.21 4.85 8.19
N GLY A 135 -12.00 4.39 7.87
CA GLY A 135 -10.87 4.37 8.81
C GLY A 135 -10.14 5.70 8.96
N GLN A 136 -10.51 6.72 8.16
CA GLN A 136 -9.75 7.97 8.01
C GLN A 136 -8.26 7.69 7.81
N THR A 137 -7.95 6.74 6.92
CA THR A 137 -6.58 6.25 6.67
C THR A 137 -5.78 7.25 5.85
N PHE A 138 -6.44 7.89 4.89
CA PHE A 138 -5.87 8.92 4.02
C PHE A 138 -6.78 10.14 3.98
N PRO A 139 -6.29 11.31 3.56
CA PRO A 139 -7.12 12.50 3.38
C PRO A 139 -8.30 12.25 2.44
N GLN A 140 -9.48 12.80 2.77
CA GLN A 140 -10.71 12.59 1.98
C GLN A 140 -10.54 12.98 0.52
N SER A 141 -9.91 14.13 0.25
CA SER A 141 -9.65 14.61 -1.11
C SER A 141 -8.82 13.62 -1.95
N MET A 142 -7.90 12.88 -1.31
CA MET A 142 -7.12 11.85 -1.97
C MET A 142 -8.00 10.66 -2.35
N ILE A 143 -8.87 10.21 -1.45
CA ILE A 143 -9.81 9.11 -1.69
C ILE A 143 -10.78 9.46 -2.84
N ASP A 144 -11.34 10.67 -2.82
CA ASP A 144 -12.26 11.15 -3.87
C ASP A 144 -11.56 11.19 -5.24
N SER A 145 -10.30 11.62 -5.28
CA SER A 145 -9.49 11.60 -6.49
C SER A 145 -9.28 10.18 -7.03
N PHE A 146 -9.10 9.19 -6.14
CA PHE A 146 -8.91 7.78 -6.51
C PHE A 146 -10.22 7.15 -7.02
N ARG A 147 -11.37 7.48 -6.40
CA ARG A 147 -12.69 7.06 -6.90
C ARG A 147 -12.93 7.57 -8.31
N THR A 148 -12.62 8.84 -8.57
CA THR A 148 -12.75 9.46 -9.89
C THR A 148 -11.88 8.75 -10.93
N LYS A 149 -10.62 8.44 -10.57
CA LYS A 149 -9.69 7.70 -11.44
C LYS A 149 -10.18 6.28 -11.76
N LEU A 150 -10.78 5.57 -10.81
CA LEU A 150 -11.34 4.23 -11.03
C LEU A 150 -12.59 4.25 -11.92
N ALA A 151 -13.42 5.29 -11.80
CA ALA A 151 -14.65 5.44 -12.59
C ALA A 151 -14.40 5.87 -14.04
N THR A 152 -13.25 6.53 -14.30
CA THR A 152 -12.90 6.99 -15.64
C THR A 152 -12.40 5.81 -16.49
N PRO A 153 -13.05 5.48 -17.61
CA PRO A 153 -12.51 4.49 -18.54
C PRO A 153 -11.13 4.95 -19.03
N PRO A 154 -10.18 4.04 -19.35
CA PRO A 154 -8.96 4.43 -20.03
C PRO A 154 -9.36 5.18 -21.29
N VAL A 155 -8.91 6.43 -21.44
CA VAL A 155 -9.13 7.19 -22.67
C VAL A 155 -8.56 6.32 -23.80
N ALA A 156 -9.44 5.78 -24.65
CA ALA A 156 -9.03 5.05 -25.82
C ALA A 156 -8.10 5.98 -26.59
N ALA A 157 -6.82 5.62 -26.65
CA ALA A 157 -5.88 6.30 -27.52
C ALA A 157 -6.45 6.17 -28.93
N PHE A 158 -7.06 7.24 -29.43
CA PHE A 158 -7.44 7.34 -30.82
C PHE A 158 -6.15 7.17 -31.61
N GLY A 159 -6.06 6.04 -32.33
CA GLY A 159 -5.03 5.83 -33.33
C GLY A 159 -5.13 6.95 -34.36
N THR A 160 -4.05 7.70 -34.49
CA THR A 160 -3.73 8.50 -35.68
C THR A 160 -2.57 7.85 -36.38
#